data_AF-A0A497A893-F1
#
_entry.id   AF-A0A497A893-F1
#
_cell.length_a   1.000
_cell.length_b   1.000
_cell.length_c   1.000
_cell.angle_alpha   90.00
_cell.angle_beta   90.00
_cell.angle_gamma   90.00
#
_symmetry.space_group_name_H-M   'P 1'
#
loop_
_entity.id
_entity.type
_entity.pdbx_description
1 polymer ?
#
loop_
_entity_poly.entity_id
_entity_poly.type
_entity_poly.pdbx_seq_one_letter_code
_entity_poly.pdbx_strand_id
1 'polypeptide(L)'
;MTRGSDSLVAGIVAAFKSGLRAGHPLSALLPLLQRRRPPPPWRFDPLSALLGAMAAFFVAALTYRYRAKLRARWQAIRAGVERVRARLTSNLEDRYRAQVANVADARHLLARFAPLTALYVPPPLIAPPTVPTRLLTEEEGPTGEAARDRRRLRALLAEPRTLDLSSALRQYPRLAILGHLGAGKSALLDYLATTFARQ
;
A
#
# COMPACT_ATOMS: atom_id res chain seq x y z
N MET A 1 13.24 19.92 -13.35
CA MET A 1 13.12 20.10 -14.82
C MET A 1 13.55 18.80 -15.50
N THR A 2 12.61 17.90 -15.75
CA THR A 2 12.84 16.62 -16.45
C THR A 2 11.61 16.36 -17.32
N ARG A 3 11.65 16.88 -18.55
CA ARG A 3 10.49 16.96 -19.47
C ARG A 3 10.82 16.39 -20.86
N GLY A 4 11.69 15.37 -20.92
CA GLY A 4 12.29 14.90 -22.18
C GLY A 4 12.12 13.42 -22.53
N SER A 5 11.53 12.59 -21.66
CA SER A 5 11.47 11.13 -21.90
C SER A 5 10.18 10.65 -22.59
N ASP A 6 9.11 11.44 -22.55
CA ASP A 6 7.78 10.95 -22.94
C ASP A 6 7.49 11.07 -24.45
N SER A 7 8.27 11.86 -25.18
CA SER A 7 8.05 12.07 -26.62
C SER A 7 8.59 10.93 -27.50
N LEU A 8 9.62 10.20 -27.05
CA LEU A 8 10.20 9.09 -27.82
C LEU A 8 9.34 7.83 -27.76
N VAL A 9 8.69 7.56 -26.62
CA VAL A 9 7.81 6.39 -26.47
C VAL A 9 6.51 6.58 -27.25
N ALA A 10 5.97 7.81 -27.30
CA ALA A 10 4.77 8.12 -28.07
C ALA A 10 4.98 7.95 -29.59
N GLY A 11 6.17 8.30 -30.12
CA GLY A 11 6.50 8.13 -31.53
C GLY A 11 6.60 6.67 -31.97
N ILE A 12 7.16 5.80 -31.13
CA ILE A 12 7.33 4.36 -31.44
C ILE A 12 5.96 3.66 -31.45
N VAL A 13 5.06 4.01 -30.52
CA VAL A 13 3.72 3.41 -30.45
C VAL A 13 2.84 3.88 -31.63
N ALA A 14 2.99 5.13 -32.07
CA ALA A 14 2.25 5.65 -33.23
C ALA A 14 2.70 4.98 -34.55
N ALA A 15 4.01 4.79 -34.75
CA ALA A 15 4.55 4.12 -35.94
C ALA A 15 4.14 2.63 -36.02
N PHE A 16 4.00 1.96 -34.88
CA PHE A 16 3.57 0.56 -34.84
C PHE A 16 2.08 0.39 -35.16
N LYS A 17 1.24 1.39 -34.79
CA LYS A 17 -0.21 1.34 -35.01
C LYS A 17 -0.60 1.68 -36.44
N SER A 18 0.19 2.48 -37.16
CA SER A 18 -0.08 2.82 -38.56
C SER A 18 0.32 1.73 -39.56
N GLY A 19 1.25 0.84 -39.21
CA GLY A 19 1.71 -0.25 -40.09
C GLY A 19 0.74 -1.44 -40.21
N LEU A 20 -0.25 -1.57 -39.33
CA LEU A 20 -1.15 -2.73 -39.26
C LEU A 20 -2.46 -2.58 -40.06
N ARG A 21 -2.64 -1.50 -40.83
CA ARG A 21 -3.88 -1.22 -41.57
C ARG A 21 -3.85 -1.53 -43.07
N ALA A 22 -2.69 -1.92 -43.62
CA ALA A 22 -2.60 -2.36 -45.01
C ALA A 22 -2.71 -3.88 -45.04
N GLY A 23 -3.73 -4.41 -45.72
CA GLY A 23 -3.98 -5.82 -45.95
C GLY A 23 -2.95 -6.47 -46.88
N HIS A 24 -1.66 -6.30 -46.58
CA HIS A 24 -0.61 -7.09 -47.18
C HIS A 24 -0.63 -8.49 -46.56
N PRO A 25 -0.73 -9.54 -47.37
CA PRO A 25 -0.85 -10.89 -46.86
C PRO A 25 0.44 -11.23 -46.09
N LEU A 26 0.32 -11.49 -44.80
CA LEU A 26 1.40 -11.92 -43.90
C LEU A 26 2.13 -13.18 -44.40
N SER A 27 1.62 -13.84 -45.44
CA SER A 27 2.25 -14.97 -46.13
C SER A 27 3.55 -14.59 -46.87
N ALA A 28 3.74 -13.32 -47.25
CA ALA A 28 4.96 -12.89 -47.95
C ALA A 28 6.18 -12.69 -47.02
N LEU A 29 5.97 -12.57 -45.70
CA LEU A 29 7.03 -12.39 -44.70
C LEU A 29 7.45 -13.70 -44.01
N LEU A 30 6.69 -14.78 -44.16
CA LEU A 30 7.02 -16.10 -43.62
C LEU A 30 8.36 -16.70 -44.13
N PRO A 31 8.78 -16.55 -45.40
CA PRO A 31 10.01 -17.21 -45.86
C PRO A 31 11.29 -16.55 -45.32
N LEU A 32 11.24 -15.30 -44.84
CA LEU A 32 12.40 -14.61 -44.26
C LEU A 32 12.68 -15.03 -42.82
N LEU A 33 11.66 -15.48 -42.07
CA LEU A 33 11.83 -16.00 -40.71
C LEU A 33 12.18 -17.50 -40.68
N GLN A 34 11.96 -18.23 -41.78
CA GLN A 34 12.25 -19.67 -41.88
C GLN A 34 13.72 -20.00 -42.18
N ARG A 35 14.58 -19.01 -42.41
CA ARG A 35 16.04 -19.24 -42.56
C ARG A 35 16.78 -19.35 -41.23
N ARG A 36 16.16 -19.92 -40.19
CA ARG A 36 16.91 -20.39 -39.02
C ARG A 36 17.62 -21.69 -39.44
N ARG A 37 18.87 -21.57 -39.87
CA ARG A 37 19.77 -22.72 -39.99
C ARG A 37 19.67 -23.50 -38.66
N PRO A 38 19.51 -24.84 -38.70
CA PRO A 38 19.54 -25.63 -37.48
C PRO A 38 20.83 -25.28 -36.73
N PRO A 39 20.77 -25.02 -35.41
CA PRO A 39 21.99 -24.76 -34.65
C PRO A 39 22.96 -25.92 -34.89
N PRO A 40 24.26 -25.63 -35.07
CA PRO A 40 25.24 -26.69 -35.26
C PRO A 40 25.11 -27.70 -34.11
N PRO A 41 25.26 -29.01 -34.39
CA PRO A 41 25.18 -30.03 -33.36
C PRO A 41 26.18 -29.69 -32.26
N TRP A 42 25.72 -29.70 -31.01
CA TRP A 42 26.56 -29.37 -29.86
C TRP A 42 27.74 -30.34 -29.80
N ARG A 43 28.95 -29.82 -29.95
CA ARG A 43 30.19 -30.60 -29.81
C ARG A 43 30.76 -30.31 -28.44
N PHE A 44 30.80 -31.33 -27.58
CA PHE A 44 31.46 -31.23 -26.29
C PHE A 44 32.97 -31.17 -26.52
N ASP A 45 33.57 -30.01 -26.25
CA ASP A 45 35.01 -29.86 -26.26
C ASP A 45 35.56 -30.08 -24.84
N PRO A 46 36.25 -31.21 -24.59
CA PRO A 46 36.76 -31.54 -23.26
C PRO A 46 37.79 -30.51 -22.76
N LEU A 47 38.52 -29.82 -23.65
CA LEU A 47 39.47 -28.78 -23.25
C LEU A 47 38.76 -27.56 -22.71
N SER A 48 37.72 -27.09 -23.42
CA SER A 48 36.86 -26.01 -22.95
C SER A 48 36.17 -26.35 -21.62
N ALA A 49 35.74 -27.61 -21.45
CA ALA A 49 35.16 -28.07 -20.20
C ALA A 49 36.17 -28.08 -19.04
N LEU A 50 37.41 -28.52 -19.30
CA LEU A 50 38.48 -28.54 -18.29
C LEU A 50 38.88 -27.11 -17.86
N LEU A 51 39.01 -26.19 -18.82
CA LEU A 51 39.27 -24.78 -18.52
C LEU A 51 38.14 -24.17 -17.69
N GLY A 52 36.89 -24.48 -18.04
CA GLY A 52 35.72 -24.07 -17.26
C GLY A 52 35.75 -24.63 -15.83
N ALA A 53 36.09 -25.91 -15.66
CA ALA A 53 36.22 -26.54 -14.34
C ALA A 53 37.33 -25.92 -13.50
N MET A 54 38.50 -25.66 -14.10
CA MET A 54 39.61 -24.99 -13.41
C MET A 54 39.24 -23.57 -12.98
N ALA A 55 38.59 -22.81 -13.85
CA ALA A 55 38.12 -21.46 -13.54
C ALA A 55 37.08 -21.48 -12.40
N ALA A 56 36.11 -22.39 -12.46
CA ALA A 56 35.09 -22.54 -11.42
C ALA A 56 35.71 -22.95 -10.08
N PHE A 57 36.67 -23.88 -10.07
CA PHE A 57 37.39 -24.30 -8.87
C PHE A 57 38.20 -23.15 -8.28
N PHE A 58 38.88 -22.37 -9.12
CA PHE A 58 39.63 -21.20 -8.68
C PHE A 58 38.73 -20.15 -8.04
N VAL A 59 37.59 -19.82 -8.67
CA VAL A 59 36.59 -18.88 -8.11
C VAL A 59 36.00 -19.41 -6.80
N ALA A 60 35.68 -20.71 -6.73
CA ALA A 60 35.16 -21.33 -5.52
C ALA A 60 36.19 -21.30 -4.37
N ALA A 61 37.44 -21.66 -4.63
CA ALA A 61 38.53 -21.61 -3.67
C ALA A 61 38.79 -20.17 -3.19
N LEU A 62 38.78 -19.20 -4.09
CA LEU A 62 38.94 -17.78 -3.76
C LEU A 62 37.79 -17.30 -2.87
N THR A 63 36.55 -17.65 -3.24
CA THR A 63 35.35 -17.30 -2.47
C THR A 63 35.38 -17.95 -1.09
N TYR A 64 35.83 -19.20 -0.98
CA TYR A 64 35.96 -19.91 0.28
C TYR A 64 37.02 -19.27 1.18
N ARG A 65 38.20 -18.96 0.61
CA ARG A 65 39.31 -18.32 1.34
C ARG A 65 38.92 -16.94 1.88
N TYR A 66 38.15 -16.16 1.13
CA TYR A 66 37.72 -14.82 1.54
C TYR A 66 36.30 -14.77 2.11
N ARG A 67 35.67 -15.92 2.39
CA ARG A 67 34.28 -15.99 2.84
C ARG A 67 34.00 -15.13 4.07
N ALA A 68 34.92 -15.10 5.04
CA ALA A 68 34.78 -14.29 6.25
C ALA A 68 34.79 -12.78 5.94
N LYS A 69 35.74 -12.33 5.11
CA LYS A 69 35.86 -10.91 4.68
C LYS A 69 34.66 -10.49 3.82
N LEU A 70 34.18 -11.37 2.94
CA LEU A 70 32.97 -11.12 2.15
C LEU A 70 31.74 -10.96 3.04
N ARG A 71 31.55 -11.84 4.03
CA ARG A 71 30.42 -11.71 4.97
C ARG A 71 30.46 -10.40 5.75
N ALA A 72 31.63 -10.02 6.27
CA ALA A 72 31.78 -8.76 7.01
C ALA A 72 31.47 -7.53 6.13
N ARG A 73 31.98 -7.51 4.89
CA ARG A 73 31.65 -6.44 3.93
C ARG A 73 30.17 -6.44 3.54
N TRP A 74 29.57 -7.60 3.35
CA TRP A 74 28.16 -7.72 3.01
C TRP A 74 27.25 -7.20 4.14
N GLN A 75 27.59 -7.51 5.39
CA GLN A 75 26.89 -6.96 6.56
C GLN A 75 27.03 -5.44 6.65
N ALA A 76 28.23 -4.90 6.39
CA ALA A 76 28.45 -3.45 6.37
C ALA A 76 27.62 -2.75 5.27
N ILE A 77 27.56 -3.33 4.07
CA ILE A 77 26.74 -2.83 2.96
C ILE A 77 25.26 -2.89 3.34
N ARG A 78 24.76 -4.03 3.84
CA ARG A 78 23.36 -4.16 4.29
C ARG A 78 23.01 -3.12 5.36
N ALA A 79 23.85 -2.93 6.36
CA ALA A 79 23.65 -1.92 7.39
C ALA A 79 23.68 -0.49 6.84
N GLY A 80 24.45 -0.23 5.78
CA GLY A 80 24.43 1.05 5.06
C GLY A 80 23.12 1.25 4.30
N VAL A 81 22.69 0.23 3.55
CA VAL A 81 21.43 0.25 2.79
C VAL A 81 20.23 0.45 3.70
N GLU A 82 20.14 -0.26 4.82
CA GLU A 82 19.03 -0.09 5.77
C GLU A 82 19.02 1.30 6.39
N ARG A 83 20.18 1.89 6.68
CA ARG A 83 20.26 3.29 7.16
C ARG A 83 19.79 4.30 6.11
N VAL A 84 20.17 4.11 4.84
CA VAL A 84 19.70 4.97 3.75
C VAL A 84 18.20 4.78 3.53
N ARG A 85 17.72 3.53 3.55
CA ARG A 85 16.31 3.21 3.44
C ARG A 85 15.51 3.84 4.57
N ALA A 86 15.95 3.71 5.81
CA ALA A 86 15.32 4.33 6.98
C ALA A 86 15.23 5.85 6.85
N ARG A 87 16.29 6.50 6.34
CA ARG A 87 16.30 7.96 6.08
C ARG A 87 15.38 8.38 4.93
N LEU A 88 15.30 7.55 3.88
CA LEU A 88 14.39 7.81 2.76
C LEU A 88 12.93 7.62 3.19
N THR A 89 12.65 6.57 3.97
CA THR A 89 11.31 6.34 4.50
C THR A 89 10.89 7.42 5.48
N SER A 90 11.79 7.89 6.36
CA SER A 90 11.46 8.99 7.27
C SER A 90 11.12 10.28 6.50
N ASN A 91 11.92 10.64 5.48
CA ASN A 91 11.66 11.83 4.67
C ASN A 91 10.37 11.70 3.84
N LEU A 92 10.05 10.51 3.33
CA LEU A 92 8.78 10.26 2.65
C LEU A 92 7.59 10.35 3.60
N GLU A 93 7.73 9.82 4.80
CA GLU A 93 6.70 9.90 5.85
C GLU A 93 6.45 11.35 6.27
N ASP A 94 7.51 12.13 6.51
CA ASP A 94 7.42 13.56 6.84
C ASP A 94 6.73 14.35 5.72
N ARG A 95 7.12 14.11 4.46
CA ARG A 95 6.49 14.75 3.30
C ARG A 95 5.03 14.37 3.15
N TYR A 96 4.71 13.09 3.36
CA TYR A 96 3.34 12.60 3.31
C TYR A 96 2.48 13.24 4.41
N ARG A 97 2.98 13.27 5.65
CA ARG A 97 2.32 13.96 6.77
C ARG A 97 2.07 15.43 6.45
N ALA A 98 3.08 16.14 5.96
CA ALA A 98 2.94 17.54 5.54
C ALA A 98 1.88 17.71 4.42
N GLN A 99 1.86 16.82 3.43
CA GLN A 99 0.88 16.86 2.35
C GLN A 99 -0.54 16.59 2.86
N VAL A 100 -0.72 15.61 3.75
CA VAL A 100 -2.02 15.31 4.36
C VAL A 100 -2.53 16.50 5.16
N ALA A 101 -1.67 17.12 5.96
CA ALA A 101 -2.02 18.33 6.72
C ALA A 101 -2.44 19.47 5.79
N ASN A 102 -1.67 19.75 4.74
CA ASN A 102 -1.97 20.80 3.76
C ASN A 102 -3.29 20.55 3.01
N VAL A 103 -3.57 19.31 2.62
CA VAL A 103 -4.81 18.97 1.92
C VAL A 103 -6.02 19.11 2.84
N ALA A 104 -5.90 18.67 4.09
CA ALA A 104 -6.98 18.79 5.07
C ALA A 104 -7.25 20.26 5.45
N ASP A 105 -6.22 21.06 5.68
CA ASP A 105 -6.35 22.50 5.92
C ASP A 105 -6.86 23.28 4.69
N ALA A 106 -6.73 22.76 3.47
CA ALA A 106 -7.25 23.41 2.27
C ALA A 106 -8.75 23.14 2.00
N ARG A 107 -9.35 22.17 2.70
CA ARG A 107 -10.74 21.72 2.41
C ARG A 107 -11.82 22.52 3.12
N HIS A 108 -11.51 23.26 4.18
CA HIS A 108 -12.52 24.09 4.86
C HIS A 108 -12.62 25.49 4.27
N LEU A 109 -13.83 26.06 4.30
CA LEU A 109 -14.10 27.39 3.71
C LEU A 109 -13.29 28.52 4.36
N LEU A 110 -12.89 28.34 5.62
CA LEU A 110 -12.16 29.34 6.41
C LEU A 110 -10.64 29.10 6.40
N ALA A 111 -10.11 28.28 5.48
CA ALA A 111 -8.68 27.97 5.35
C ALA A 111 -7.77 29.20 5.30
N ARG A 112 -8.28 30.31 4.75
CA ARG A 112 -7.53 31.57 4.63
C ARG A 112 -7.44 32.36 5.93
N PHE A 113 -8.33 32.11 6.89
CA PHE A 113 -8.45 32.92 8.11
C PHE A 113 -7.88 32.23 9.34
N ALA A 114 -8.06 30.91 9.46
CA ALA A 114 -7.51 30.15 10.58
C ALA A 114 -7.33 28.67 10.21
N PRO A 115 -6.34 27.98 10.82
CA PRO A 115 -6.15 26.55 10.64
C PRO A 115 -7.35 25.77 11.18
N LEU A 116 -7.61 24.59 10.60
CA LEU A 116 -8.78 23.78 10.97
C LEU A 116 -8.81 23.48 12.48
N THR A 117 -7.63 23.23 13.07
CA THR A 117 -7.47 22.93 14.51
C THR A 117 -7.92 24.07 15.44
N ALA A 118 -7.93 25.32 14.97
CA ALA A 118 -8.35 26.47 15.78
C ALA A 118 -9.87 26.71 15.73
N LEU A 119 -10.52 26.24 14.67
CA LEU A 119 -11.95 26.48 14.42
C LEU A 119 -12.82 25.25 14.70
N TYR A 120 -12.20 24.08 14.79
CA TYR A 120 -12.93 22.83 14.91
C TYR A 120 -13.52 22.65 16.31
N VAL A 121 -14.84 22.52 16.37
CA VAL A 121 -15.57 22.10 17.57
C VAL A 121 -15.93 20.62 17.40
N PRO A 122 -15.40 19.71 18.23
CA PRO A 122 -15.67 18.28 18.10
C PRO A 122 -17.16 17.98 18.36
N PRO A 123 -17.85 17.30 17.42
CA PRO A 123 -19.23 16.90 17.64
C PRO A 123 -19.27 15.76 18.69
N PRO A 124 -20.29 15.72 19.55
CA PRO A 124 -20.47 14.60 20.45
C PRO A 124 -20.74 13.32 19.65
N LEU A 125 -19.97 12.26 19.91
CA LEU A 125 -20.21 10.96 19.30
C LEU A 125 -21.21 10.18 20.14
N ILE A 126 -22.14 9.49 19.49
CA ILE A 126 -23.11 8.63 20.17
C ILE A 126 -22.67 7.19 19.94
N ALA A 127 -22.44 6.45 21.03
CA ALA A 127 -22.17 5.03 20.95
C ALA A 127 -23.41 4.27 20.46
N PRO A 128 -23.24 3.24 19.61
CA PRO A 128 -24.33 2.32 19.34
C PRO A 128 -24.72 1.59 20.64
N PRO A 129 -26.00 1.22 20.81
CA PRO A 129 -26.42 0.43 21.96
C PRO A 129 -25.62 -0.88 21.98
N THR A 130 -24.97 -1.18 23.11
CA THR A 130 -24.17 -2.39 23.27
C THR A 130 -25.08 -3.61 23.27
N VAL A 131 -25.17 -4.31 22.15
CA VAL A 131 -25.79 -5.64 22.09
C VAL A 131 -24.74 -6.64 22.60
N PRO A 132 -24.98 -7.37 23.69
CA PRO A 132 -23.99 -8.33 24.20
C PRO A 132 -23.73 -9.43 23.17
N THR A 133 -22.47 -9.59 22.76
CA THR A 133 -22.00 -10.54 21.73
C THR A 133 -22.26 -12.02 22.09
N ARG A 134 -22.62 -12.35 23.33
CA ARG A 134 -23.06 -13.70 23.75
C ARG A 134 -24.46 -14.10 23.24
N LEU A 135 -24.98 -13.46 22.20
CA LEU A 135 -26.31 -13.73 21.64
C LEU A 135 -26.31 -14.63 20.39
N LEU A 136 -25.18 -15.22 20.03
CA LEU A 136 -25.08 -16.13 18.86
C LEU A 136 -24.79 -17.59 19.23
N THR A 137 -24.65 -17.92 20.51
CA THR A 137 -24.44 -19.31 20.95
C THR A 137 -25.53 -19.66 21.96
N GLU A 138 -26.59 -20.26 21.41
CA GLU A 138 -27.57 -21.18 22.00
C GLU A 138 -27.81 -21.12 23.52
N GLU A 139 -29.05 -20.76 23.89
CA GLU A 139 -29.91 -21.66 24.66
C GLU A 139 -31.35 -21.48 24.17
N GLU A 140 -31.87 -22.53 23.53
CA GLU A 140 -33.23 -22.67 23.01
C GLU A 140 -34.08 -23.35 24.09
N GLY A 141 -34.56 -22.55 25.05
CA GLY A 141 -35.58 -22.97 26.00
C GLY A 141 -36.93 -22.31 25.69
N PRO A 142 -38.07 -22.92 26.06
CA PRO A 142 -39.42 -22.38 25.78
C PRO A 142 -39.73 -21.03 26.47
N THR A 143 -38.84 -20.54 27.34
CA THR A 143 -38.88 -19.20 27.97
C THR A 143 -37.99 -18.17 27.26
N GLY A 144 -37.28 -18.57 26.19
CA GLY A 144 -36.23 -17.80 25.54
C GLY A 144 -36.72 -16.63 24.69
N GLU A 145 -37.88 -16.74 24.03
CA GLU A 145 -38.40 -15.68 23.14
C GLU A 145 -38.83 -14.43 23.92
N ALA A 146 -39.63 -14.59 24.97
CA ALA A 146 -40.03 -13.46 25.82
C ALA A 146 -38.83 -12.80 26.52
N ALA A 147 -37.81 -13.58 26.88
CA ALA A 147 -36.55 -13.06 27.43
C ALA A 147 -35.72 -12.32 26.37
N ARG A 148 -35.69 -12.79 25.12
CA ARG A 148 -35.04 -12.12 23.97
C ARG A 148 -35.72 -10.79 23.66
N ASP A 149 -37.05 -10.75 23.63
CA ASP A 149 -37.80 -9.51 23.37
C ASP A 149 -37.63 -8.47 24.47
N ARG A 150 -37.69 -8.87 25.75
CA ARG A 150 -37.38 -7.96 26.86
C ARG A 150 -35.96 -7.41 26.80
N ARG A 151 -34.98 -8.22 26.36
CA ARG A 151 -33.58 -7.77 26.18
C ARG A 151 -33.43 -6.84 24.98
N ARG A 152 -34.11 -7.09 23.86
CA ARG A 152 -34.15 -6.17 22.70
C ARG A 152 -34.78 -4.84 23.08
N LEU A 153 -35.92 -4.84 23.76
CA LEU A 153 -36.56 -3.63 24.26
C LEU A 153 -35.64 -2.87 25.23
N ARG A 154 -34.96 -3.57 26.15
CA ARG A 154 -33.95 -2.92 27.02
C ARG A 154 -32.76 -2.33 26.26
N ALA A 155 -32.31 -2.97 25.18
CA ALA A 155 -31.22 -2.44 24.35
C ALA A 155 -31.68 -1.21 23.54
N LEU A 156 -32.93 -1.18 23.10
CA LEU A 156 -33.54 -0.02 22.43
C LEU A 156 -33.84 1.14 23.41
N LEU A 157 -34.15 0.81 24.66
CA LEU A 157 -34.40 1.77 25.74
C LEU A 157 -33.13 2.18 26.50
N ALA A 158 -31.98 1.61 26.18
CA ALA A 158 -30.73 2.00 26.80
C ALA A 158 -30.39 3.44 26.37
N GLU A 159 -30.12 4.31 27.34
CA GLU A 159 -29.82 5.71 27.04
C GLU A 159 -28.58 5.82 26.13
N PRO A 160 -28.65 6.68 25.09
CA PRO A 160 -27.53 6.91 24.20
C PRO A 160 -26.33 7.43 24.99
N ARG A 161 -25.24 6.66 25.01
CA ARG A 161 -24.00 7.10 25.66
C ARG A 161 -23.26 8.06 24.74
N THR A 162 -23.02 9.27 25.22
CA THR A 162 -22.11 10.21 24.56
C THR A 162 -20.67 9.79 24.84
N LEU A 163 -19.90 9.58 23.78
CA LEU A 163 -18.47 9.29 23.83
C LEU A 163 -17.70 10.51 23.38
N ASP A 164 -16.65 10.83 24.13
CA ASP A 164 -15.61 11.73 23.63
C ASP A 164 -14.79 11.02 22.54
N LEU A 165 -14.38 11.78 21.52
CA LEU A 165 -13.62 11.29 20.37
C LEU A 165 -12.30 10.65 20.81
N SER A 166 -11.60 11.25 21.77
CA SER A 166 -10.32 10.73 22.25
C SER A 166 -10.49 9.38 22.96
N SER A 167 -11.58 9.22 23.72
CA SER A 167 -11.94 7.98 24.39
C SER A 167 -12.35 6.91 23.38
N ALA A 168 -13.13 7.28 22.37
CA ALA A 168 -13.59 6.37 21.33
C ALA A 168 -12.41 5.79 20.52
N LEU A 169 -11.44 6.61 20.13
CA LEU A 169 -10.26 6.15 19.39
C LEU A 169 -9.35 5.22 20.21
N ARG A 170 -9.29 5.41 21.54
CA ARG A 170 -8.53 4.52 22.42
C ARG A 170 -9.22 3.18 22.66
N GLN A 171 -10.55 3.19 22.80
CA GLN A 171 -11.33 1.98 23.11
C GLN A 171 -11.60 1.12 21.87
N TYR A 172 -11.72 1.72 20.68
CA TYR A 172 -12.16 1.03 19.48
C TYR A 172 -11.14 1.18 18.34
N PRO A 173 -10.38 0.11 18.00
CA PRO A 173 -9.40 0.16 16.89
C PRO A 173 -10.06 0.24 15.51
N ARG A 174 -11.36 -0.10 15.42
CA ARG A 174 -12.16 -0.01 14.20
C ARG A 174 -13.42 0.79 14.54
N LEU A 175 -13.46 2.03 14.08
CA LEU A 175 -14.57 2.95 14.34
C LEU A 175 -15.27 3.30 13.02
N ALA A 176 -16.59 3.16 12.99
CA ALA A 176 -17.42 3.62 11.90
C ALA A 176 -18.15 4.89 12.33
N ILE A 177 -17.93 5.99 11.61
CA ILE A 177 -18.59 7.27 11.88
C ILE A 177 -19.84 7.36 11.02
N LEU A 178 -21.00 7.16 11.64
CA LEU A 178 -22.30 7.23 11.00
C LEU A 178 -22.98 8.56 11.33
N GLY A 179 -23.74 9.11 10.37
CA GLY A 179 -24.41 10.39 10.53
C GLY A 179 -25.08 10.85 9.23
N HIS A 180 -26.04 11.76 9.36
CA HIS A 180 -26.75 12.36 8.23
C HIS A 180 -25.83 13.19 7.33
N LEU A 181 -26.32 13.58 6.16
CA LEU A 181 -25.64 14.56 5.30
C LEU A 181 -25.47 15.87 6.08
N GLY A 182 -24.30 16.50 5.97
CA GLY A 182 -23.99 17.73 6.70
C GLY A 182 -23.60 17.55 8.18
N ALA A 183 -23.58 16.33 8.73
CA ALA A 183 -23.17 16.08 10.13
C ALA A 183 -21.68 16.35 10.44
N GLY A 184 -20.93 16.98 9.54
CA GLY A 184 -19.52 17.28 9.75
C GLY A 184 -18.57 16.07 9.68
N LYS A 185 -19.01 14.90 9.20
CA LYS A 185 -18.17 13.68 9.12
C LYS A 185 -16.85 13.91 8.37
N SER A 186 -16.89 14.61 7.24
CA SER A 186 -15.69 14.93 6.47
C SER A 186 -14.76 15.89 7.22
N ALA A 187 -15.33 16.91 7.89
CA ALA A 187 -14.55 17.84 8.70
C ALA A 187 -13.89 17.15 9.90
N LEU A 188 -14.58 16.20 10.54
CA LEU A 188 -14.03 15.35 11.59
C LEU A 188 -12.87 14.49 11.07
N LEU A 189 -12.99 13.90 9.89
CA LEU A 189 -11.90 13.13 9.28
C LEU A 189 -10.70 14.00 8.90
N ASP A 190 -10.93 15.19 8.35
CA ASP A 190 -9.87 16.15 8.04
C ASP A 190 -9.18 16.65 9.34
N TYR A 191 -9.94 16.88 10.42
CA TYR A 191 -9.40 17.20 11.74
C TYR A 191 -8.54 16.06 12.32
N LEU A 192 -8.99 14.81 12.19
CA LEU A 192 -8.18 13.66 12.61
C LEU A 192 -6.91 13.54 11.76
N ALA A 193 -7.02 13.70 10.44
CA ALA A 193 -5.88 13.65 9.54
C ALA A 193 -4.82 14.70 9.89
N THR A 194 -5.23 15.95 10.15
CA THR A 194 -4.31 17.02 10.60
C THR A 194 -3.71 16.72 11.97
N THR A 195 -4.50 16.22 12.92
CA THR A 195 -4.02 15.91 14.28
C THR A 195 -2.97 14.80 14.26
N PHE A 196 -3.20 13.72 13.51
CA PHE A 196 -2.25 12.61 13.39
C PHE A 196 -1.04 12.94 12.50
N ALA A 197 -1.18 13.83 11.52
CA ALA A 197 -0.04 14.26 10.70
C ALA A 197 0.96 15.13 11.49
N ARG A 198 0.53 15.79 12.57
CA ARG A 198 1.35 16.69 13.38
C ARG A 198 2.01 16.02 14.60
N GLN A 199 1.52 14.86 15.02
CA GLN A 199 2.18 14.01 16.04
C GLN A 199 3.34 13.24 15.41
#